data_AF-A0A964YKK0-F1
#
_entry.id   AF-A0A964YKK0-F1
#
_cell.length_a   1.000
_cell.length_b   1.000
_cell.length_c   1.000
_cell.angle_alpha   90.00
_cell.angle_beta   90.00
_cell.angle_gamma   90.00
#
_symmetry.space_group_name_H-M   'P 1'
#
loop_
_entity.id
_entity.type
_entity.pdbx_description
1 polymer ?
#
loop_
_entity_poly.entity_id
_entity_poly.type
_entity_poly.pdbx_seq_one_letter_code
_entity_poly.pdbx_strand_id
1 'polypeptide(L)'
;MKKVFFSFLFIMAFSAGINAQVYAVAASKTEYATQKANGVITFRFGADVLPETIIANSENFTENFTTSFDATTYVGTFTMKENTELNRLMLGRLLIMCGVEVVEFEGNQLPVYQFSNEQLK
;
A
#
# COMPACT_ATOMS: atom_id res chain seq x y z
N MET A 1 -15.05 -13.54 -22.57
CA MET A 1 -15.00 -12.11 -22.21
C MET A 1 -13.55 -11.73 -21.99
N LYS A 2 -13.00 -10.83 -22.81
CA LYS A 2 -11.57 -10.48 -22.82
C LYS A 2 -11.24 -9.75 -21.50
N LYS A 3 -10.46 -10.38 -20.62
CA LYS A 3 -9.95 -9.73 -19.40
C LYS A 3 -8.88 -8.75 -19.84
N VAL A 4 -9.21 -7.47 -19.85
CA VAL A 4 -8.28 -6.40 -20.22
C VAL A 4 -7.38 -6.18 -19.01
N PHE A 5 -6.19 -6.78 -19.05
CA PHE A 5 -5.11 -6.45 -18.12
C PHE A 5 -4.58 -5.07 -18.50
N PHE A 6 -5.07 -4.02 -17.85
CA PHE A 6 -4.43 -2.72 -17.92
C PHE A 6 -3.11 -2.80 -17.14
N SER A 7 -2.00 -2.94 -17.87
CA SER A 7 -0.66 -2.67 -17.34
C SER A 7 -0.54 -1.17 -17.09
N PHE A 8 -0.69 -0.76 -15.84
CA PHE A 8 -0.24 0.55 -15.38
C PHE A 8 1.26 0.46 -15.09
N LEU A 9 2.06 1.14 -15.92
CA LEU A 9 3.49 1.28 -15.69
C LEU A 9 3.68 2.29 -14.55
N PHE A 10 4.05 1.78 -13.38
CA PHE A 10 4.22 2.52 -12.13
C PHE A 10 5.55 3.27 -12.14
N ILE A 11 5.53 4.60 -12.24
CA ILE A 11 6.74 5.42 -12.08
C ILE A 11 6.70 5.99 -10.66
N MET A 12 7.26 5.26 -9.69
CA MET A 12 7.50 5.81 -8.37
C MET A 12 8.71 6.72 -8.40
N ALA A 13 8.47 8.02 -8.23
CA ALA A 13 9.53 8.99 -7.99
C ALA A 13 10.28 8.63 -6.71
N PHE A 14 11.60 8.54 -6.81
CA PHE A 14 12.48 8.18 -5.70
C PHE A 14 12.73 9.44 -4.84
N SER A 15 12.03 9.56 -3.72
CA SER A 15 12.26 10.59 -2.72
C SER A 15 13.36 10.12 -1.76
N ALA A 16 14.50 10.82 -1.78
CA ALA A 16 15.61 10.60 -0.87
C ALA A 16 15.45 11.50 0.37
N GLY A 17 15.00 10.91 1.48
CA GLY A 17 14.86 11.57 2.78
C GLY A 17 14.55 10.56 3.88
N ILE A 18 15.49 9.65 4.15
CA ILE A 18 15.28 8.56 5.12
C ILE A 18 15.66 9.04 6.52
N ASN A 19 14.65 9.47 7.29
CA ASN A 19 14.66 9.31 8.74
C ASN A 19 14.59 7.80 9.05
N ALA A 20 15.21 7.33 10.13
CA ALA A 20 15.34 5.91 10.51
C ALA A 20 14.03 5.17 10.87
N GLN A 21 12.88 5.63 10.38
CA GLN A 21 11.57 5.04 10.64
C GLN A 21 11.25 3.98 9.60
N VAL A 22 10.55 2.92 10.02
CA VAL A 22 10.01 1.90 9.11
C VAL A 22 8.89 2.55 8.29
N TYR A 23 9.09 2.64 6.98
CA TYR A 23 8.22 3.43 6.10
C TYR A 23 7.61 2.61 4.96
N ALA A 24 6.50 3.12 4.44
CA ALA A 24 5.97 2.75 3.14
C ALA A 24 5.76 4.02 2.30
N VAL A 25 5.75 3.92 0.98
CA VAL A 25 5.53 5.03 0.06
C VAL A 25 4.27 4.75 -0.74
N ALA A 26 3.31 5.65 -0.63
CA ALA A 26 2.10 5.64 -1.42
C ALA A 26 2.35 6.24 -2.81
N ALA A 27 1.47 5.95 -3.76
CA ALA A 27 1.47 6.62 -5.06
C ALA A 27 1.25 8.14 -4.94
N SER A 28 1.51 8.89 -6.01
CA SER A 28 1.14 10.31 -6.07
C SER A 28 -0.35 10.51 -5.80
N LYS A 29 -0.77 11.69 -5.35
CA LYS A 29 -2.17 11.98 -4.99
C LYS A 29 -3.16 11.66 -6.11
N THR A 30 -2.83 12.03 -7.35
CA THR A 30 -3.68 11.75 -8.51
C THR A 30 -3.78 10.24 -8.75
N GLU A 31 -2.65 9.54 -8.72
CA GLU A 31 -2.61 8.10 -8.96
C GLU A 31 -3.27 7.32 -7.83
N TYR A 32 -3.03 7.73 -6.58
CA TYR A 32 -3.63 7.14 -5.39
C TYR A 32 -5.15 7.30 -5.40
N ALA A 33 -5.67 8.46 -5.83
CA ALA A 33 -7.11 8.65 -5.99
C ALA A 33 -7.70 7.65 -7.02
N THR A 34 -7.01 7.41 -8.13
CA THR A 34 -7.40 6.38 -9.11
C THR A 34 -7.33 4.98 -8.52
N GLN A 35 -6.25 4.64 -7.82
CA GLN A 35 -6.06 3.35 -7.16
C GLN A 35 -7.18 3.06 -6.14
N LYS A 36 -7.47 4.03 -5.29
CA LYS A 36 -8.55 3.95 -4.29
C LYS A 36 -9.91 3.79 -4.95
N ALA A 37 -10.20 4.53 -6.01
CA ALA A 37 -11.46 4.40 -6.76
C ALA A 37 -11.60 3.02 -7.41
N ASN A 38 -10.49 2.45 -7.89
CA ASN A 38 -10.46 1.14 -8.54
C ASN A 38 -10.35 -0.04 -7.56
N GLY A 39 -10.06 0.21 -6.27
CA GLY A 39 -9.84 -0.84 -5.28
C GLY A 39 -8.54 -1.60 -5.45
N VAL A 40 -7.56 -1.04 -6.18
CA VAL A 40 -6.23 -1.63 -6.35
C VAL A 40 -5.22 -0.62 -5.84
N ILE A 41 -4.77 -0.84 -4.60
CA ILE A 41 -3.89 0.09 -3.88
C ILE A 41 -2.50 -0.51 -3.81
N THR A 42 -1.49 0.32 -3.97
CA THR A 42 -0.08 -0.09 -3.96
C THR A 42 0.72 0.71 -2.95
N PHE A 43 1.72 0.05 -2.37
CA PHE A 43 2.72 0.67 -1.53
C PHE A 43 4.09 0.11 -1.87
N ARG A 44 5.10 0.98 -1.95
CA ARG A 44 6.50 0.54 -1.91
C ARG A 44 6.99 0.58 -0.49
N PHE A 45 7.45 -0.55 0.00
CA PHE A 45 7.94 -0.66 1.37
C PHE A 45 9.42 -0.27 1.45
N GLY A 46 9.81 0.29 2.60
CA GLY A 46 11.21 0.44 2.96
C GLY A 46 11.88 -0.92 3.17
N ALA A 47 13.21 -0.96 3.07
CA ALA A 47 13.97 -2.20 3.17
C ALA A 47 13.85 -2.91 4.53
N ASP A 48 13.42 -2.19 5.58
CA ASP A 48 13.18 -2.74 6.92
C ASP A 48 11.91 -3.60 7.01
N VAL A 49 11.01 -3.50 6.02
CA VAL A 49 9.82 -4.35 5.95
C VAL A 49 10.11 -5.55 5.06
N LEU A 50 10.26 -6.72 5.68
CA LEU A 50 10.58 -7.94 4.98
C LEU A 50 9.38 -8.44 4.12
N PRO A 51 9.62 -8.88 2.87
CA PRO A 51 8.57 -9.41 1.99
C PRO A 51 7.73 -10.53 2.63
N GLU A 52 8.39 -11.45 3.34
CA GLU A 52 7.75 -12.56 4.04
C GLU A 52 6.79 -12.09 5.15
N THR A 53 7.11 -10.98 5.82
CA THR A 53 6.24 -10.39 6.84
C THR A 53 4.95 -9.85 6.23
N ILE A 54 5.05 -9.22 5.06
CA ILE A 54 3.88 -8.72 4.33
C ILE A 54 2.98 -9.88 3.91
N ILE A 55 3.57 -10.90 3.30
CA ILE A 55 2.82 -12.08 2.82
C ILE A 55 2.13 -12.77 4.01
N ALA A 56 2.89 -13.13 5.05
CA ALA A 56 2.35 -13.84 6.22
C ALA A 56 1.27 -13.04 6.95
N ASN A 57 1.49 -11.74 7.18
CA ASN A 57 0.47 -10.93 7.85
C ASN A 57 -0.77 -10.74 6.98
N SER A 58 -0.63 -10.70 5.65
CA SER A 58 -1.75 -10.51 4.73
C SER A 58 -2.73 -11.69 4.68
N GLU A 59 -2.31 -12.88 5.10
CA GLU A 59 -3.19 -14.05 5.21
C GLU A 59 -4.39 -13.80 6.13
N ASN A 60 -4.22 -12.94 7.15
CA ASN A 60 -5.28 -12.53 8.08
C ASN A 60 -6.36 -11.63 7.45
N PHE A 61 -6.14 -11.14 6.23
CA PHE A 61 -7.00 -10.17 5.56
C PHE A 61 -7.54 -10.67 4.21
N THR A 62 -7.45 -11.98 3.97
CA THR A 62 -7.90 -12.61 2.72
C THR A 62 -9.38 -12.40 2.44
N GLU A 63 -10.21 -12.09 3.44
CA GLU A 63 -11.63 -11.69 3.25
C GLU A 63 -11.82 -10.25 2.79
N ASN A 64 -10.80 -9.40 2.92
CA ASN A 64 -10.87 -7.99 2.57
C ASN A 64 -10.21 -7.70 1.22
N PHE A 65 -9.06 -8.34 0.95
CA PHE A 65 -8.28 -8.11 -0.26
C PHE A 65 -7.35 -9.30 -0.58
N THR A 66 -6.85 -9.32 -1.82
CA THR A 66 -5.73 -10.17 -2.21
C THR A 66 -4.45 -9.37 -2.25
N THR A 67 -3.33 -10.04 -1.98
CA THR A 67 -1.99 -9.44 -1.94
C THR A 67 -1.11 -10.06 -3.01
N SER A 68 -0.38 -9.23 -3.73
CA SER A 68 0.77 -9.61 -4.56
C SER A 68 1.95 -8.74 -4.15
N PHE A 69 3.16 -9.30 -4.13
CA PHE A 69 4.35 -8.58 -3.74
C PHE A 69 5.49 -8.84 -4.74
N ASP A 70 6.12 -7.77 -5.21
CA ASP A 70 7.33 -7.83 -6.03
C ASP A 70 8.56 -7.51 -5.16
N ALA A 71 9.35 -8.55 -4.87
CA ALA A 71 10.57 -8.44 -4.07
C ALA A 71 11.70 -7.66 -4.75
N THR A 72 11.64 -7.45 -6.06
CA THR A 72 12.63 -6.66 -6.79
C THR A 72 12.43 -5.17 -6.53
N THR A 73 11.17 -4.74 -6.52
CA THR A 73 10.79 -3.32 -6.39
C THR A 73 10.27 -2.97 -4.99
N TYR A 74 10.11 -3.96 -4.11
CA TYR A 74 9.49 -3.85 -2.79
C TYR A 74 8.05 -3.32 -2.86
N VAL A 75 7.33 -3.62 -3.94
CA VAL A 75 5.97 -3.14 -4.16
C VAL A 75 4.95 -4.20 -3.78
N GLY A 76 4.12 -3.88 -2.80
CA GLY A 76 2.90 -4.62 -2.50
C GLY A 76 1.73 -4.04 -3.29
N THR A 77 0.97 -4.91 -3.96
CA THR A 77 -0.29 -4.61 -4.63
C THR A 77 -1.43 -5.31 -3.90
N PHE A 78 -2.41 -4.51 -3.46
CA PHE A 78 -3.54 -4.94 -2.65
C PHE A 78 -4.83 -4.71 -3.44
N THR A 79 -5.46 -5.79 -3.89
CA THR A 79 -6.71 -5.73 -4.66
C THR A 79 -7.88 -6.06 -3.76
N MET A 80 -8.71 -5.06 -3.48
CA MET A 80 -9.89 -5.20 -2.63
C MET A 80 -10.87 -6.21 -3.22
N LYS A 81 -11.38 -7.14 -2.40
CA LYS A 81 -12.47 -8.06 -2.80
C LYS A 81 -13.75 -7.27 -3.08
N GLU A 82 -14.08 -6.37 -2.16
CA GLU A 82 -15.07 -5.32 -2.33
C GLU A 82 -14.44 -3.97 -1.98
N ASN A 83 -14.64 -2.94 -2.80
CA ASN A 83 -14.01 -1.64 -2.58
C ASN A 83 -14.74 -0.78 -1.53
N THR A 84 -14.91 -1.32 -0.33
CA THR A 84 -15.52 -0.63 0.81
C THR A 84 -14.46 0.08 1.66
N GLU A 85 -14.87 1.12 2.39
CA GLU A 85 -14.02 1.79 3.38
C GLU A 85 -13.46 0.78 4.40
N LEU A 86 -14.29 -0.14 4.89
CA LEU A 86 -13.86 -1.16 5.85
C LEU A 86 -12.69 -2.00 5.33
N ASN A 87 -12.78 -2.47 4.08
CA ASN A 87 -11.72 -3.29 3.47
C ASN A 87 -10.43 -2.50 3.27
N ARG A 88 -10.53 -1.22 2.87
CA ARG A 88 -9.37 -0.33 2.78
C ARG A 88 -8.76 -0.06 4.15
N LEU A 89 -9.55 0.10 5.21
CA LEU A 89 -9.04 0.27 6.57
C LEU A 89 -8.32 -0.98 7.09
N MET A 90 -8.66 -2.18 6.61
CA MET A 90 -7.89 -3.40 6.92
C MET A 90 -6.49 -3.36 6.32
N LEU A 91 -6.29 -2.66 5.18
CA LEU A 91 -4.95 -2.43 4.64
C LEU A 91 -4.12 -1.56 5.60
N GLY A 92 -4.71 -0.56 6.23
CA GLY A 92 -4.06 0.22 7.29
C GLY A 92 -3.61 -0.64 8.48
N ARG A 93 -4.43 -1.62 8.88
CA ARG A 93 -4.05 -2.59 9.92
C ARG A 93 -2.90 -3.48 9.48
N LEU A 94 -2.89 -3.95 8.23
CA LEU A 94 -1.78 -4.72 7.69
C LEU A 94 -0.47 -3.93 7.75
N LEU A 95 -0.49 -2.65 7.33
CA LEU A 95 0.69 -1.78 7.39
C LEU A 95 1.26 -1.70 8.82
N ILE A 96 0.39 -1.50 9.82
CA ILE A 96 0.77 -1.49 11.24
C ILE A 96 1.36 -2.84 11.68
N MET A 97 0.74 -3.96 11.29
CA MET A 97 1.26 -5.31 11.61
C MET A 97 2.62 -5.60 10.96
N CYS A 98 2.91 -4.97 9.82
CA CYS A 98 4.21 -5.04 9.16
C CYS A 98 5.23 -4.05 9.75
N GLY A 99 4.87 -3.34 10.83
CA GLY A 99 5.76 -2.41 11.51
C GLY A 99 5.88 -1.04 10.85
N VAL A 100 5.08 -0.73 9.83
CA VAL A 100 5.11 0.59 9.17
C VAL A 100 4.68 1.67 10.15
N GLU A 101 5.58 2.60 10.46
CA GLU A 101 5.32 3.73 11.34
C GLU A 101 4.76 4.93 10.57
N VAL A 102 5.31 5.18 9.39
CA VAL A 102 4.97 6.32 8.54
C VAL A 102 4.71 5.88 7.09
N VAL A 103 3.76 6.54 6.45
CA VAL A 103 3.52 6.46 5.01
C VAL A 103 3.94 7.78 4.39
N GLU A 104 4.88 7.73 3.47
CA GLU A 104 5.20 8.87 2.64
C GLU A 104 4.12 9.07 1.57
N PHE A 105 3.54 10.27 1.55
CA PHE A 105 2.52 10.66 0.59
C PHE A 105 2.71 12.13 0.21
N GLU A 106 2.90 12.38 -1.09
CA GLU A 106 3.16 13.74 -1.63
C GLU A 106 4.36 14.43 -0.96
N GLY A 107 5.44 13.68 -0.68
CA GLY A 107 6.64 14.20 -0.02
C GLY A 107 6.48 14.50 1.48
N ASN A 108 5.34 14.18 2.08
CA ASN A 108 5.10 14.28 3.52
C ASN A 108 5.14 12.90 4.16
N GLN A 109 5.79 12.79 5.32
CA GLN A 109 5.74 11.58 6.15
C GLN A 109 4.55 11.68 7.09
N LEU A 110 3.51 10.89 6.83
CA LEU A 110 2.31 10.82 7.65
C LEU A 110 2.40 9.59 8.57
N PRO A 111 2.15 9.70 9.88
CA PRO A 111 1.96 8.52 10.71
C PRO A 111 0.93 7.56 10.11
N VAL A 112 1.18 6.26 10.16
CA VAL A 112 0.32 5.25 9.51
C VAL A 112 -1.15 5.35 9.93
N TYR A 113 -1.43 5.72 11.19
CA TYR A 113 -2.79 5.93 11.68
C TYR A 113 -3.46 7.15 11.03
N GLN A 114 -2.69 8.22 10.81
CA GLN A 114 -3.17 9.43 10.16
C GLN A 114 -3.45 9.16 8.69
N PHE A 115 -2.50 8.54 7.99
CA PHE A 115 -2.69 8.12 6.60
C PHE A 115 -3.93 7.23 6.45
N SER A 116 -4.11 6.24 7.35
CA SER A 116 -5.27 5.35 7.30
C SER A 116 -6.59 6.11 7.48
N ASN A 117 -6.63 7.08 8.39
CA ASN A 117 -7.83 7.87 8.64
C ASN A 117 -8.16 8.85 7.51
N GLU A 118 -7.15 9.42 6.84
CA GLU A 118 -7.35 10.46 5.83
C GLU A 118 -7.46 9.90 4.41
N GLN A 119 -6.71 8.83 4.10
CA GLN A 119 -6.53 8.34 2.73
C GLN A 119 -7.24 7.02 2.48
N LEU A 120 -7.33 6.12 3.46
CA LEU A 120 -7.98 4.81 3.29
C LEU A 120 -9.49 4.83 3.55
N LYS A 121 -10.01 5.83 4.26
CA LYS A 121 -11.46 6.08 4.38
C LYS A 121 -12.07 6.51 3.07
#